data_AF-A0A396IT14-F1
#
_entry.id   AF-A0A396IT14-F1
#
_cell.length_a   1.000
_cell.length_b   1.000
_cell.length_c   1.000
_cell.angle_alpha   90.00
_cell.angle_beta   90.00
_cell.angle_gamma   90.00
#
_symmetry.space_group_name_H-M   'P 1'
#
loop_
_entity.id
_entity.type
_entity.pdbx_description
1 polymer ?
#
loop_
_entity_poly.entity_id
_entity_poly.type
_entity_poly.pdbx_seq_one_letter_code
_entity_poly.pdbx_strand_id
1 'polypeptide(L)' 'MSNGKYKAILHRTTVSKDATRISWPVFIEPQPEQEVGPHPKLVNQDNPPKFKTKKYKDYAYCKLNKIPQ' A
#
# COMPACT_ATOMS: atom_id res chain seq x y z
N MET A 1 0.94 -6.63 5.08
CA MET A 1 -0.16 -7.31 5.80
C MET A 1 -0.75 -8.49 5.03
N SER A 2 -1.41 -8.28 3.90
CA SER A 2 -2.23 -9.32 3.23
C SER A 2 -1.45 -10.45 2.53
N ASN A 3 -0.12 -10.37 2.49
CA ASN A 3 0.75 -11.28 1.73
C ASN A 3 0.32 -11.47 0.26
N GLY A 4 -0.23 -10.42 -0.36
CA GLY A 4 -0.71 -10.43 -1.75
C GLY A 4 -2.16 -10.89 -1.92
N LYS A 5 -2.87 -11.25 -0.84
CA LYS A 5 -4.31 -11.60 -0.89
C LYS A 5 -5.19 -10.42 -1.30
N TYR A 6 -4.85 -9.21 -0.85
CA TYR A 6 -5.50 -7.97 -1.28
C TYR A 6 -4.59 -7.23 -2.25
N LYS A 7 -5.15 -6.85 -3.40
CA LYS A 7 -4.43 -6.21 -4.51
C LYS A 7 -4.46 -4.69 -4.33
N ALA A 8 -3.30 -4.06 -4.46
CA ALA A 8 -3.20 -2.61 -4.61
C ALA A 8 -3.47 -2.25 -6.08
N ILE A 9 -4.61 -1.61 -6.37
CA ILE A 9 -5.07 -1.37 -7.74
C ILE A 9 -4.61 0.00 -8.24
N LEU A 10 -4.01 0.01 -9.43
CA LEU A 10 -3.75 1.24 -10.18
C LEU A 10 -5.07 1.82 -10.67
N HIS A 11 -5.35 3.06 -10.32
CA HIS A 11 -6.53 3.79 -10.75
C HIS A 11 -6.12 5.17 -11.27
N ARG A 12 -6.89 5.70 -12.22
CA ARG A 12 -6.71 7.05 -12.76
C ARG A 12 -8.06 7.69 -13.00
N THR A 13 -8.12 9.01 -12.92
CA THR A 13 -9.28 9.78 -13.37
C THR A 13 -9.02 10.38 -14.73
N THR A 14 -10.04 10.49 -15.57
CA THR A 14 -9.99 11.23 -16.83
C THR A 14 -10.40 12.70 -16.61
N VAL A 15 -9.95 13.57 -17.52
CA VAL A 15 -10.34 14.98 -17.55
C VAL A 15 -11.71 15.11 -18.23
N SER A 16 -12.58 15.94 -17.67
CA SER A 16 -13.85 16.36 -18.29
C SER A 16 -13.76 17.84 -18.65
N LYS A 17 -14.28 18.20 -19.83
CA LYS A 17 -14.40 19.61 -20.26
C LYS A 17 -15.70 20.26 -19.80
N ASP A 18 -16.70 19.45 -19.50
CA ASP A 18 -18.08 19.91 -19.34
C ASP A 18 -18.44 20.25 -17.88
N ALA A 19 -17.68 19.71 -16.92
CA ALA A 19 -17.97 19.90 -15.51
C ALA A 19 -16.72 19.87 -14.63
N THR A 20 -16.67 20.79 -13.66
CA THR A 20 -15.68 20.78 -12.59
C THR A 20 -15.97 19.65 -11.61
N ARG A 21 -14.95 18.84 -11.29
CA ARG A 21 -15.04 17.78 -10.28
C ARG A 21 -14.20 18.13 -9.06
N ILE A 22 -14.82 18.09 -7.89
CA ILE A 22 -14.16 18.22 -6.58
C ILE A 22 -14.28 16.89 -5.84
N SER A 23 -13.20 16.46 -5.20
CA SER A 23 -13.19 15.23 -4.38
C SER A 23 -12.33 15.43 -3.14
N TRP A 24 -12.74 14.82 -2.03
CA TRP A 24 -11.98 14.80 -0.78
C TRP A 24 -11.58 13.37 -0.43
N PRO A 25 -10.34 12.95 -0.74
CA PRO A 25 -9.87 11.62 -0.35
C PRO A 25 -9.47 11.60 1.14
N VAL A 26 -9.78 10.51 1.81
CA VAL A 26 -9.27 10.18 3.15
C VAL A 26 -8.40 8.94 3.03
N PHE A 27 -7.15 9.03 3.49
CA PHE A 27 -6.20 7.93 3.47
C PHE A 27 -6.03 7.37 4.88
N ILE A 28 -6.19 6.06 5.02
CA ILE A 28 -5.98 5.36 6.30
C ILE A 28 -4.62 4.68 6.21
N GLU A 29 -3.75 5.01 7.16
CA GLU A 29 -2.37 4.59 7.17
C GLU A 29 -1.98 4.04 8.56
N PRO A 30 -1.07 3.04 8.63
CA PRO A 30 -0.47 2.61 9.89
C PRO A 30 0.33 3.74 10.57
N GLN A 31 0.62 3.58 11.87
CA GLN A 31 1.53 4.51 12.54
C GLN A 31 2.95 4.43 11.94
N PRO A 32 3.73 5.52 11.90
CA PRO A 32 5.02 5.56 11.20
C PRO A 32 6.03 4.51 11.71
N GLU A 33 6.07 4.30 13.03
CA GLU A 33 6.96 3.35 13.70
C GLU A 33 6.46 1.90 13.61
N GLN A 34 5.20 1.69 13.20
CA GLN A 34 4.60 0.36 13.15
C GLN A 34 5.26 -0.50 12.07
N GLU A 35 5.60 -1.73 12.44
CA GLU A 35 6.11 -2.71 11.50
C GLU A 35 4.98 -3.30 10.65
N VAL A 36 5.21 -3.32 9.33
CA VAL A 36 4.28 -3.84 8.33
C VAL A 36 4.96 -4.98 7.59
N GLY A 37 4.38 -6.17 7.68
CA GLY A 37 4.84 -7.38 7.00
C GLY A 37 3.68 -8.33 6.68
N PRO A 38 3.93 -9.52 6.10
CA PRO A 38 2.94 -10.58 5.98
C PRO A 38 2.35 -10.95 7.34
N HIS A 39 1.03 -10.94 7.47
CA HIS A 39 0.38 -11.32 8.72
C HIS A 39 0.57 -12.84 8.95
N PRO A 40 0.98 -13.32 10.14
CA PRO A 40 1.32 -14.74 10.37
C PRO A 40 0.21 -15.72 9.96
N LYS A 41 -1.05 -15.38 10.26
CA LYS A 41 -2.25 -16.16 9.84
C LYS A 41 -2.45 -16.28 8.31
N LEU A 42 -1.72 -15.52 7.49
CA LEU A 42 -1.83 -15.51 6.03
C LEU A 42 -0.58 -16.11 5.35
N VAL A 43 0.34 -16.65 6.14
CA VAL A 43 1.56 -17.33 5.67
C VAL A 43 1.41 -18.82 5.91
N ASN A 44 1.65 -19.63 4.88
CA ASN A 44 1.64 -21.09 4.94
C ASN A 44 2.54 -21.67 3.84
N GLN A 45 2.57 -23.01 3.70
CA GLN A 45 3.41 -23.68 2.70
C GLN A 45 3.06 -23.26 1.25
N ASP A 46 1.77 -23.08 0.94
CA ASP A 46 1.30 -22.69 -0.39
C ASP A 46 1.44 -21.17 -0.66
N ASN A 47 1.49 -20.37 0.40
CA ASN A 47 1.62 -18.91 0.36
C ASN A 47 2.74 -18.45 1.31
N PRO A 48 4.01 -18.69 0.94
CA PRO A 48 5.16 -18.25 1.73
C PRO A 48 5.20 -16.72 1.85
N PRO A 49 5.97 -16.16 2.80
CA PRO A 49 6.05 -14.71 2.97
C PRO A 49 6.69 -14.05 1.74
N LYS A 50 5.91 -13.23 1.02
CA LYS A 50 6.33 -12.57 -0.23
C LYS A 50 7.02 -11.23 -0.02
N PHE A 51 6.86 -10.65 1.18
CA PHE A 51 7.32 -9.30 1.50
C PHE A 51 8.12 -9.31 2.79
N LYS A 52 9.15 -8.47 2.87
CA LYS A 52 9.93 -8.24 4.09
C LYS A 52 9.15 -7.34 5.07
N THR A 53 9.28 -7.59 6.36
CA THR A 53 8.77 -6.70 7.40
C THR A 53 9.65 -5.44 7.47
N LYS A 54 9.02 -4.25 7.45
CA LYS A 54 9.70 -2.95 7.57
C LYS A 54 8.82 -1.99 8.36
N LYS A 55 9.40 -0.91 8.91
CA LYS A 55 8.59 0.18 9.48
C LYS A 55 7.81 0.89 8.40
N TYR A 56 6.60 1.32 8.71
CA TYR A 56 5.73 1.99 7.73
C TYR A 56 6.38 3.27 7.17
N LYS A 57 7.07 4.04 8.01
CA LYS A 57 7.79 5.26 7.57
C LYS A 57 8.84 4.99 6.50
N ASP A 58 9.59 3.90 6.61
CA ASP A 58 10.65 3.55 5.65
C ASP A 58 10.02 3.10 4.32
N TYR A 59 8.94 2.33 4.40
CA TYR A 59 8.14 1.97 3.23
C TYR A 59 7.58 3.20 2.53
N ALA A 60 6.96 4.13 3.27
CA ALA A 60 6.37 5.35 2.74
C ALA A 60 7.44 6.24 2.08
N TYR A 61 8.59 6.42 2.74
CA TYR A 61 9.72 7.15 2.20
C TYR A 61 10.19 6.55 0.86
N CYS A 62 10.44 5.25 0.79
CA CYS A 62 10.87 4.61 -0.45
C CYS A 62 9.80 4.73 -1.55
N LYS A 63 8.52 4.53 -1.21
CA LYS A 63 7.41 4.59 -2.17
C LYS A 63 7.27 5.99 -2.78
N LEU A 64 7.31 7.04 -1.96
CA LEU A 64 7.14 8.43 -2.43
C LEU A 64 8.35 8.90 -3.24
N ASN A 65 9.56 8.46 -2.87
CA ASN A 65 10.80 8.81 -3.56
C ASN A 65 11.19 7.85 -4.69
N LYS A 66 10.32 6.88 -5.03
CA LYS A 66 10.56 5.86 -6.08
C LYS A 66 11.88 5.07 -5.87
N ILE A 67 12.23 4.81 -4.63
CA ILE A 67 13.41 4.04 -4.24
C ILE A 67 13.05 2.55 -4.23
N PRO A 68 13.88 1.66 -4.81
CA PRO A 68 13.67 0.20 -4.74
C PRO A 68 13.54 -0.32 -3.30
N GLN A 69 12.73 -1.38 -3.11
CA GLN A 69 12.43 -1.97 -1.80
C GLN A 69 12.88 -3.41 -1.66
#